data_AF-A0A2E6TZN9-F1
#
_entry.id   AF-A0A2E6TZN9-F1
#
_cell.length_a   1.000
_cell.length_b   1.000
_cell.length_c   1.000
_cell.angle_alpha   90.00
_cell.angle_beta   90.00
_cell.angle_gamma   90.00
#
_symmetry.space_group_name_H-M   'P 1'
#
loop_
_entity.id
_entity.type
_entity.pdbx_description
1 polymer ?
#
loop_
_entity_poly.entity_id
_entity_poly.type
_entity_poly.pdbx_seq_one_letter_code
_entity_poly.pdbx_strand_id
1 'polypeptide(L)'
;MTAPLMPKATAVWLVDNTALTFDQIALFCGLHPLEVKGIANGDIAAGIKGMDPISNGQLTRDEIERCQNDATAELQLADAKRDIPAPKPRKGSRYTPLSKRQERPDAIAWLVRNHPELNDAEIGRLVGTTKPTIQSIRDRSHWNMANITPLDPVTLGMCSQIELDEYVAKAAKREERRQKRLAREAAKNGEVLKDATETTAVTGDAPDMTPMDAPLETPTQAPQPIDDSQVFSDSPSSAPADDGADTLLRPEDVFKS
;
A
#
# COMPACT_ATOMS: atom_id res chain seq x y z
N MET A 1 35.83 15.36 7.26
CA MET A 1 36.65 14.31 6.63
C MET A 1 35.71 13.17 6.29
N THR A 2 35.56 12.89 5.02
CA THR A 2 34.66 11.84 4.51
C THR A 2 35.41 10.51 4.68
N ALA A 3 34.92 9.61 5.52
CA ALA A 3 35.54 8.30 5.69
C ALA A 3 35.01 7.32 4.63
N PRO A 4 35.79 6.31 4.20
CA PRO A 4 35.32 5.24 3.35
C PRO A 4 34.17 4.47 4.01
N LEU A 5 33.27 3.90 3.20
CA LEU A 5 32.04 3.23 3.68
C LEU A 5 32.31 2.10 4.69
N MET A 6 33.45 1.41 4.57
CA MET A 6 33.85 0.27 5.41
C MET A 6 35.32 0.43 5.88
N PRO A 7 35.60 1.33 6.84
CA PRO A 7 36.97 1.79 7.12
C PRO A 7 37.92 0.68 7.56
N LYS A 8 37.46 -0.28 8.39
CA LYS A 8 38.31 -1.40 8.84
C LYS A 8 38.62 -2.39 7.72
N ALA A 9 37.64 -2.72 6.90
CA ALA A 9 37.83 -3.65 5.77
C ALA A 9 38.70 -3.03 4.67
N THR A 10 38.55 -1.72 4.44
CA THR A 10 39.41 -0.97 3.52
C THR A 10 40.83 -0.85 4.05
N ALA A 11 41.02 -0.64 5.37
CA ALA A 11 42.34 -0.62 5.99
C ALA A 11 43.08 -1.96 5.85
N VAL A 12 42.40 -3.10 6.09
CA VAL A 12 42.97 -4.44 5.86
C VAL A 12 43.47 -4.59 4.42
N TRP A 13 42.64 -4.21 3.44
CA TRP A 13 43.03 -4.30 2.04
C TRP A 13 44.21 -3.39 1.69
N LEU A 14 44.21 -2.13 2.16
CA LEU A 14 45.28 -1.17 1.90
C LEU A 14 46.61 -1.64 2.51
N VAL A 15 46.60 -2.16 3.74
CA VAL A 15 47.82 -2.69 4.40
C VAL A 15 48.41 -3.86 3.61
N ASP A 16 47.58 -4.75 3.07
CA ASP A 16 48.06 -5.96 2.37
C ASP A 16 48.47 -5.70 0.90
N ASN A 17 47.87 -4.70 0.24
CA ASN A 17 48.00 -4.52 -1.22
C ASN A 17 48.74 -3.23 -1.63
N THR A 18 49.17 -2.41 -0.67
CA THR A 18 49.85 -1.13 -0.96
C THR A 18 51.07 -0.90 -0.06
N ALA A 19 52.01 -0.07 -0.52
CA ALA A 19 53.17 0.35 0.26
C ALA A 19 52.94 1.68 1.03
N LEU A 20 51.68 2.00 1.34
CA LEU A 20 51.32 3.24 2.03
C LEU A 20 51.74 3.19 3.50
N THR A 21 52.03 4.35 4.08
CA THR A 21 52.37 4.42 5.52
C THR A 21 51.14 4.20 6.39
N PHE A 22 51.34 3.67 7.60
CA PHE A 22 50.23 3.44 8.54
C PHE A 22 49.49 4.73 8.90
N ASP A 23 50.18 5.87 8.90
CA ASP A 23 49.58 7.17 9.19
C ASP A 23 48.68 7.65 8.04
N GLN A 24 49.09 7.43 6.78
CA GLN A 24 48.24 7.71 5.61
C GLN A 24 46.96 6.87 5.60
N ILE A 25 47.08 5.57 5.89
CA ILE A 25 45.92 4.66 5.96
C ILE A 25 45.00 5.04 7.13
N ALA A 26 45.58 5.41 8.28
CA ALA A 26 44.84 5.87 9.46
C ALA A 26 44.04 7.14 9.18
N LEU A 27 44.67 8.14 8.54
CA LEU A 27 44.01 9.39 8.15
C LEU A 27 42.87 9.15 7.15
N PHE A 28 43.09 8.30 6.14
CA PHE A 28 42.08 7.99 5.14
C PHE A 28 40.87 7.24 5.72
N CYS A 29 41.12 6.21 6.54
CA CYS A 29 40.06 5.40 7.12
C CYS A 29 39.45 6.03 8.39
N GLY A 30 39.99 7.13 8.90
CA GLY A 30 39.57 7.75 10.16
C GLY A 30 39.84 6.85 11.38
N LEU A 31 40.88 6.02 11.32
CA LEU A 31 41.29 5.10 12.39
C LEU A 31 42.54 5.64 13.08
N HIS A 32 42.85 5.16 14.29
CA HIS A 32 44.11 5.50 14.94
C HIS A 32 45.27 4.70 14.32
N PRO A 33 46.49 5.26 14.18
CA PRO A 33 47.65 4.52 13.63
C PRO A 33 47.97 3.20 14.36
N LEU A 34 47.69 3.13 15.67
CA LEU A 34 47.83 1.89 16.45
C LEU A 34 46.85 0.80 16.02
N GLU A 35 45.63 1.17 15.60
CA GLU A 35 44.66 0.21 15.07
C GLU A 35 45.12 -0.35 13.72
N VAL A 36 45.69 0.50 12.86
CA VAL A 36 46.25 0.07 11.57
C VAL A 36 47.45 -0.87 11.78
N LYS A 37 48.32 -0.58 12.75
CA LYS A 37 49.41 -1.49 13.15
C LYS A 37 48.88 -2.82 13.69
N GLY A 38 47.84 -2.80 14.51
CA GLY A 38 47.19 -4.02 15.00
C GLY A 38 46.48 -4.81 13.89
N ILE A 39 46.01 -4.14 12.84
CA ILE A 39 45.49 -4.79 11.63
C ILE A 39 46.63 -5.46 10.85
N ALA A 40 47.76 -4.78 10.66
CA ALA A 40 48.94 -5.32 10.00
C ALA A 40 49.52 -6.55 10.74
N ASN A 41 49.43 -6.57 12.07
CA ASN A 41 49.85 -7.70 12.89
C ASN A 41 48.81 -8.84 12.93
N GLY A 42 47.59 -8.62 12.44
CA GLY A 42 46.51 -9.59 12.45
C GLY A 42 45.71 -9.68 13.77
N ASP A 43 45.94 -8.78 14.73
CA ASP A 43 45.33 -8.84 16.08
C ASP A 43 43.88 -8.31 16.11
N ILE A 44 43.59 -7.23 15.39
CA ILE A 44 42.32 -6.47 15.52
C ILE A 44 41.28 -6.87 14.47
N ALA A 45 41.71 -7.38 13.32
CA ALA A 45 40.86 -7.68 12.16
C ALA A 45 40.79 -9.16 11.80
N ALA A 46 41.10 -10.06 12.75
CA ALA A 46 40.97 -11.50 12.54
C ALA A 46 39.53 -11.85 12.10
N GLY A 47 39.39 -12.25 10.83
CA GLY A 47 38.11 -12.62 10.22
C GLY A 47 37.42 -11.54 9.38
N ILE A 48 37.95 -10.31 9.29
CA ILE A 48 37.42 -9.29 8.38
C ILE A 48 38.05 -9.48 7.01
N LYS A 49 37.23 -9.79 5.99
CA LYS A 49 37.71 -9.85 4.60
C LYS A 49 37.99 -8.44 4.09
N GLY A 50 39.23 -8.20 3.65
CA GLY A 50 39.63 -6.94 3.03
C GLY A 50 38.75 -6.62 1.82
N MET A 51 38.32 -5.35 1.72
CA MET A 51 37.48 -4.85 0.64
C MET A 51 38.25 -3.84 -0.19
N ASP A 52 38.35 -4.09 -1.50
CA ASP A 52 39.07 -3.24 -2.43
C ASP A 52 38.38 -1.87 -2.61
N PRO A 53 39.02 -0.76 -2.20
CA PRO A 53 38.48 0.59 -2.37
C PRO A 53 38.49 1.06 -3.84
N ILE A 54 39.31 0.47 -4.71
CA ILE A 54 39.37 0.78 -6.14
C ILE A 54 38.13 0.20 -6.85
N SER A 55 37.82 -1.07 -6.57
CA SER A 55 36.61 -1.74 -7.08
C SER A 55 35.32 -1.03 -6.64
N ASN A 56 35.31 -0.49 -5.42
CA ASN A 56 34.20 0.31 -4.89
C ASN A 56 34.14 1.74 -5.47
N GLY A 57 35.13 2.16 -6.26
CA GLY A 57 35.22 3.51 -6.81
C GLY A 57 35.46 4.59 -5.75
N GLN A 58 36.02 4.23 -4.59
CA GLN A 58 36.35 5.16 -3.50
C GLN A 58 37.78 5.72 -3.64
N LEU A 59 38.69 4.98 -4.28
CA LEU A 59 40.05 5.39 -4.61
C LEU A 59 40.35 5.11 -6.09
N THR A 60 41.20 5.93 -6.69
CA THR A 60 41.79 5.64 -8.01
C THR A 60 43.16 4.99 -7.83
N ARG A 61 43.60 4.24 -8.85
CA ARG A 61 44.95 3.65 -8.86
C ARG A 61 46.03 4.71 -8.84
N ASP A 62 45.84 5.77 -9.63
CA ASP A 62 46.74 6.91 -9.74
C ASP A 62 46.96 7.61 -8.39
N GLU A 63 45.91 7.69 -7.57
CA GLU A 63 45.97 8.31 -6.24
C GLU A 63 46.81 7.48 -5.26
N ILE A 64 46.67 6.14 -5.31
CA ILE A 64 47.49 5.23 -4.52
C ILE A 64 48.96 5.35 -4.93
N GLU A 65 49.26 5.41 -6.23
CA GLU A 65 50.63 5.57 -6.73
C GLU A 65 51.24 6.92 -6.34
N ARG A 66 50.46 8.00 -6.36
CA ARG A 66 50.87 9.33 -5.88
C ARG A 66 51.30 9.28 -4.40
N CYS A 67 50.46 8.69 -3.55
CA CYS A 67 50.71 8.59 -2.11
C CYS A 67 51.79 7.54 -1.74
N GLN A 68 52.05 6.56 -2.60
CA GLN A 68 53.16 5.62 -2.41
C GLN A 68 54.53 6.27 -2.66
N ASN A 69 54.60 7.24 -3.57
CA ASN A 69 55.83 7.96 -3.89
C ASN A 69 56.11 9.13 -2.91
N ASP A 70 55.10 9.58 -2.15
CA ASP A 70 55.23 10.67 -1.17
C ASP A 70 54.54 10.28 0.14
N ALA A 71 55.36 10.02 1.18
CA ALA A 71 54.89 9.67 2.51
C ALA A 71 54.14 10.81 3.24
N THR A 72 54.26 12.05 2.77
CA THR A 72 53.56 13.21 3.34
C THR A 72 52.22 13.52 2.67
N ALA A 73 51.94 12.87 1.53
CA ALA A 73 50.71 13.09 0.79
C ALA A 73 49.52 12.37 1.45
N GLU A 74 48.39 13.06 1.55
CA GLU A 74 47.14 12.52 2.08
C GLU A 74 46.26 11.94 0.96
N LEU A 75 45.72 10.74 1.18
CA LEU A 75 44.79 10.08 0.27
C LEU A 75 43.45 10.80 0.28
N GLN A 76 42.93 11.12 -0.90
CA GLN A 76 41.60 11.72 -1.06
C GLN A 76 40.61 10.71 -1.65
N LEU A 77 39.37 10.73 -1.14
CA LEU A 77 38.30 9.93 -1.75
C LEU A 77 38.01 10.45 -3.16
N ALA A 78 37.88 9.53 -4.10
CA ALA A 78 37.43 9.85 -5.44
C ALA A 78 35.98 10.36 -5.40
N ASP A 79 35.68 11.38 -6.21
CA ASP A 79 34.32 11.88 -6.36
C ASP A 79 33.40 10.74 -6.84
N ALA A 80 32.35 10.47 -6.07
CA ALA A 80 31.42 9.38 -6.36
C ALA A 80 30.81 9.57 -7.76
N LYS A 81 31.18 8.71 -8.70
CA LYS A 81 30.71 8.77 -10.11
C LYS A 81 29.19 8.58 -10.28
N ARG A 82 28.47 8.26 -9.20
CA ARG A 82 27.02 8.05 -9.20
C ARG A 82 26.38 8.97 -8.17
N ASP A 83 25.82 10.07 -8.65
CA ASP A 83 24.85 10.86 -7.92
C ASP A 83 23.59 10.00 -7.73
N ILE A 84 23.49 9.31 -6.58
CA ILE A 84 22.30 8.52 -6.24
C ILE A 84 21.22 9.54 -5.86
N PRO A 85 20.14 9.70 -6.65
CA PRO A 85 19.09 10.62 -6.29
C PRO A 85 18.52 10.23 -4.93
N ALA A 86 18.35 11.21 -4.03
CA ALA A 86 17.83 10.95 -2.70
C ALA A 86 16.55 10.10 -2.78
N PRO A 87 16.42 9.04 -1.96
CA PRO A 87 15.25 8.18 -1.99
C PRO A 87 14.01 9.02 -1.69
N LYS A 88 13.07 9.08 -2.64
CA LYS A 88 11.80 9.80 -2.44
C LYS A 88 11.12 9.21 -1.19
N PRO A 89 10.67 10.06 -0.24
CA PRO A 89 9.98 9.56 0.94
C PRO A 89 8.76 8.76 0.47
N ARG A 90 8.66 7.51 0.92
CA ARG A 90 7.52 6.65 0.59
C ARG A 90 6.27 7.27 1.22
N LYS A 91 5.37 7.79 0.38
CA LYS A 91 4.06 8.32 0.79
C LYS A 91 3.11 7.16 1.13
N GLY A 92 3.48 6.38 2.15
CA GLY A 92 2.67 5.32 2.75
C GLY A 92 1.86 5.85 3.93
N SER A 93 0.86 5.08 4.34
CA SER A 93 0.12 5.37 5.56
C SER A 93 1.08 5.48 6.74
N ARG A 94 1.02 6.60 7.48
CA ARG A 94 1.77 6.73 8.73
C ARG A 94 1.23 5.75 9.76
N TYR A 95 2.13 5.14 10.53
CA TYR A 95 1.75 4.30 11.65
C TYR A 95 1.18 5.17 12.76
N THR A 96 -0.06 4.90 13.18
CA THR A 96 -0.69 5.60 14.30
C THR A 96 -0.24 4.96 15.62
N PRO A 97 0.43 5.72 16.51
CA PRO A 97 0.96 5.19 17.77
C PRO A 97 -0.18 4.68 18.67
N LEU A 98 0.12 3.70 19.53
CA LEU A 98 -0.87 3.00 20.38
C LEU A 98 -1.75 3.97 21.17
N SER A 99 -1.17 5.02 21.76
CA SER A 99 -1.88 6.04 22.53
C SER A 99 -2.99 6.74 21.73
N LYS A 100 -2.80 6.90 20.42
CA LYS A 100 -3.76 7.57 19.53
C LYS A 100 -4.73 6.61 18.87
N ARG A 101 -4.69 5.30 19.18
CA ARG A 101 -5.55 4.31 18.53
C ARG A 101 -7.00 4.37 18.98
N GLN A 102 -7.23 4.78 20.22
CA GLN A 102 -8.58 4.93 20.79
C GLN A 102 -9.35 6.05 20.08
N GLU A 103 -8.65 7.11 19.67
CA GLU A 103 -9.20 8.28 18.97
C GLU A 103 -9.38 8.06 17.44
N ARG A 104 -9.02 6.88 16.91
CA ARG A 104 -9.13 6.60 15.46
C ARG A 104 -10.59 6.52 14.98
N PRO A 105 -11.52 5.88 15.71
CA PRO A 105 -12.93 5.88 15.33
C PRO A 105 -13.53 7.29 15.30
N ASP A 106 -13.10 8.17 16.20
CA ASP A 106 -13.51 9.57 16.28
C ASP A 106 -13.09 10.36 15.03
N ALA A 107 -11.82 10.21 14.63
CA ALA A 107 -11.28 10.76 13.39
C ALA A 107 -12.03 10.28 12.14
N ILE A 108 -12.33 8.97 12.07
CA ILE A 108 -13.05 8.39 10.93
C ILE A 108 -14.49 8.90 10.88
N ALA A 109 -15.16 8.98 12.03
CA ALA A 109 -16.52 9.49 12.11
C ALA A 109 -16.63 10.95 11.68
N TRP A 110 -15.61 11.77 11.99
CA TRP A 110 -15.52 13.15 11.50
C TRP A 110 -15.33 13.21 9.99
N LEU A 111 -14.43 12.40 9.42
CA LEU A 111 -14.18 12.36 7.97
C LEU A 111 -15.42 11.92 7.20
N VAL A 112 -16.09 10.87 7.65
CA VAL A 112 -17.31 10.36 7.00
C VAL A 112 -18.46 11.37 7.06
N ARG A 113 -18.53 12.18 8.14
CA ARG A 113 -19.57 13.19 8.31
C ARG A 113 -19.32 14.45 7.49
N ASN A 114 -18.10 14.98 7.52
CA ASN A 114 -17.77 16.27 6.91
C ASN A 114 -17.34 16.15 5.45
N HIS A 115 -16.72 15.02 5.07
CA HIS A 115 -16.16 14.78 3.75
C HIS A 115 -16.65 13.45 3.14
N PRO A 116 -17.95 13.33 2.81
CA PRO A 116 -18.49 12.13 2.16
C PRO A 116 -17.89 11.86 0.77
N GLU A 117 -17.24 12.85 0.15
CA GLU A 117 -16.53 12.73 -1.12
C GLU A 117 -15.25 11.87 -1.05
N LEU A 118 -14.68 11.68 0.14
CA LEU A 118 -13.45 10.91 0.33
C LEU A 118 -13.70 9.40 0.17
N ASN A 119 -12.78 8.72 -0.53
CA ASN A 119 -12.84 7.26 -0.67
C ASN A 119 -12.23 6.57 0.56
N ASP A 120 -12.67 5.35 0.87
CA ASP A 120 -12.21 4.57 2.03
C ASP A 120 -10.70 4.30 1.97
N ALA A 121 -10.14 4.18 0.76
CA ALA A 121 -8.70 4.06 0.55
C ALA A 121 -7.92 5.33 0.93
N GLU A 122 -8.54 6.51 0.82
CA GLU A 122 -7.95 7.80 1.17
C GLU A 122 -8.04 8.03 2.69
N ILE A 123 -9.21 7.73 3.28
CA ILE A 123 -9.40 7.71 4.75
C ILE A 123 -8.40 6.76 5.41
N GLY A 124 -8.20 5.57 4.83
CA GLY A 124 -7.22 4.59 5.28
C GLY A 124 -5.77 5.12 5.27
N ARG A 125 -5.40 5.94 4.28
CA ARG A 125 -4.04 6.56 4.21
C ARG A 125 -3.86 7.72 5.17
N LEU A 126 -4.93 8.48 5.45
CA LEU A 126 -4.91 9.64 6.35
C LEU A 126 -4.83 9.23 7.83
N VAL A 127 -5.70 8.31 8.26
CA VAL A 127 -5.84 7.89 9.67
C VAL A 127 -5.00 6.63 9.99
N GLY A 128 -4.55 5.95 8.94
CA GLY A 128 -3.80 4.69 9.04
C GLY A 128 -4.63 3.51 9.49
N THR A 129 -5.88 3.42 9.03
CA THR A 129 -6.84 2.37 9.38
C THR A 129 -7.13 1.41 8.21
N THR A 130 -7.88 0.34 8.50
CA THR A 130 -8.29 -0.65 7.50
C THR A 130 -9.71 -0.36 7.01
N LYS A 131 -10.02 -0.75 5.77
CA LYS A 131 -11.34 -0.64 5.15
C LYS A 131 -12.49 -1.23 5.99
N PRO A 132 -12.39 -2.45 6.59
CA PRO A 132 -13.47 -2.99 7.40
C PRO A 132 -13.81 -2.09 8.60
N THR A 133 -12.80 -1.50 9.25
CA THR A 133 -13.05 -0.58 10.38
C THR A 133 -13.76 0.69 9.92
N ILE A 134 -13.42 1.24 8.75
CA ILE A 134 -14.12 2.40 8.18
C ILE A 134 -15.59 2.06 7.91
N GLN A 135 -15.82 0.89 7.29
CA GLN A 135 -17.16 0.44 6.95
C GLN A 135 -18.01 0.19 8.21
N SER A 136 -17.46 -0.42 9.26
CA SER A 136 -18.16 -0.59 10.53
C SER A 136 -18.58 0.73 11.18
N ILE A 137 -17.81 1.80 10.99
CA ILE A 137 -18.17 3.13 11.53
C ILE A 137 -19.25 3.78 10.66
N ARG A 138 -19.18 3.63 9.33
CA ARG A 138 -20.22 4.10 8.39
C ARG A 138 -21.56 3.41 8.67
N ASP A 139 -21.52 2.10 8.86
CA ASP A 139 -22.69 1.26 9.13
C ASP A 139 -23.12 1.29 10.61
N ARG A 140 -22.41 2.06 11.45
CA ARG A 140 -22.64 2.17 12.90
C ARG A 140 -22.60 0.82 13.66
N SER A 141 -21.92 -0.18 13.11
CA SER A 141 -21.74 -1.52 13.68
C SER A 141 -20.44 -1.69 14.48
N HIS A 142 -19.67 -0.62 14.67
CA HIS A 142 -18.49 -0.64 15.52
C HIS A 142 -18.88 -0.85 17.00
N TRP A 143 -18.19 -1.74 17.71
CA TRP A 143 -18.51 -2.12 19.08
C TRP A 143 -18.62 -0.93 20.06
N ASN A 144 -17.86 0.14 19.82
CA ASN A 144 -17.85 1.35 20.66
C ASN A 144 -18.67 2.51 20.08
N MET A 145 -19.64 2.26 19.19
CA MET A 145 -20.34 3.33 18.46
C MET A 145 -21.00 4.38 19.37
N ALA A 146 -21.48 3.98 20.55
CA ALA A 146 -22.14 4.86 21.51
C ALA A 146 -21.22 5.97 22.07
N ASN A 147 -19.91 5.72 22.15
CA ASN A 147 -18.95 6.65 22.75
C ASN A 147 -18.12 7.42 21.70
N ILE A 148 -18.38 7.21 20.40
CA ILE A 148 -17.62 7.88 19.34
C ILE A 148 -18.05 9.35 19.23
N THR A 149 -17.09 10.25 19.39
CA THR A 149 -17.28 11.69 19.22
C THR A 149 -16.51 12.18 17.99
N PRO A 150 -17.18 12.72 16.97
CA PRO A 150 -16.50 13.09 15.73
C PRO A 150 -15.54 14.26 15.94
N LEU A 151 -14.24 13.98 15.89
CA LEU A 151 -13.16 14.93 16.10
C LEU A 151 -12.23 14.99 14.89
N ASP A 152 -11.70 16.17 14.60
CA ASP A 152 -10.90 16.41 13.40
C ASP A 152 -9.55 15.66 13.46
N PRO A 153 -9.21 14.82 12.45
CA PRO A 153 -7.95 14.08 12.39
C PRO A 153 -6.68 14.95 12.40
N VAL A 154 -6.76 16.23 11.99
CA VAL A 154 -5.64 17.17 12.05
C VAL A 154 -5.35 17.56 13.50
N THR A 155 -6.41 17.83 14.28
CA THR A 155 -6.30 18.16 15.72
C THR A 155 -5.74 17.00 16.54
N LEU A 156 -6.09 15.77 16.14
CA LEU A 156 -5.54 14.53 16.71
C LEU A 156 -4.10 14.25 16.25
N GLY A 157 -3.59 15.01 15.28
CA GLY A 157 -2.25 14.87 14.71
C GLY A 157 -2.05 13.56 13.95
N MET A 158 -3.11 13.05 13.31
CA MET A 158 -3.06 11.86 12.44
C MET A 158 -2.69 12.25 11.01
N CYS A 159 -3.29 13.31 10.49
CA CYS A 159 -2.94 13.92 9.20
C CYS A 159 -2.43 15.35 9.36
N SER A 160 -1.76 15.89 8.34
CA SER A 160 -1.50 17.33 8.26
C SER A 160 -2.63 18.04 7.51
N GLN A 161 -2.80 19.34 7.75
CA GLN A 161 -3.78 20.15 7.04
C GLN A 161 -3.58 20.08 5.52
N ILE A 162 -2.32 20.17 5.08
CA ILE A 162 -1.94 20.10 3.67
C ILE A 162 -2.35 18.75 3.05
N GLU A 163 -2.15 17.65 3.76
CA GLU A 163 -2.56 16.33 3.27
C GLU A 163 -4.09 16.23 3.15
N LEU A 164 -4.83 16.71 4.14
CA LEU A 164 -6.29 16.69 4.11
C LEU A 164 -6.82 17.48 2.91
N ASP A 165 -6.35 18.72 2.74
CA ASP A 165 -6.75 19.60 1.63
C ASP A 165 -6.40 18.99 0.26
N GLU A 166 -5.23 18.36 0.12
CA GLU A 166 -4.84 17.65 -1.11
C GLU A 166 -5.82 16.52 -1.47
N TYR A 167 -6.26 15.74 -0.49
CA TYR A 167 -7.18 14.63 -0.74
C TYR A 167 -8.60 15.11 -0.99
N VAL A 168 -9.07 16.13 -0.27
CA VAL A 168 -10.39 16.75 -0.49
C VAL A 168 -10.46 17.37 -1.89
N ALA A 169 -9.43 18.12 -2.32
CA ALA A 169 -9.38 18.68 -3.68
C ALA A 169 -9.39 17.59 -4.77
N LYS A 170 -8.67 16.48 -4.55
CA LYS A 170 -8.67 15.32 -5.47
C LYS A 170 -10.03 14.60 -5.48
N ALA A 171 -10.69 14.50 -4.34
CA ALA A 171 -11.99 13.89 -4.19
C ALA A 171 -13.09 14.74 -4.85
N ALA A 172 -13.11 16.05 -4.61
CA ALA A 172 -14.05 16.98 -5.23
C ALA A 172 -13.98 16.94 -6.77
N LYS A 173 -12.76 16.96 -7.34
CA LYS A 173 -12.56 16.83 -8.79
C LYS A 173 -13.03 15.48 -9.34
N ARG A 174 -12.91 14.41 -8.56
CA ARG A 174 -13.40 13.08 -8.94
C ARG A 174 -14.92 13.02 -8.91
N GLU A 175 -15.54 13.64 -7.91
CA GLU A 175 -16.98 13.70 -7.77
C GLU A 175 -17.61 14.53 -8.87
N GLU A 176 -17.05 15.70 -9.19
CA GLU A 176 -17.48 16.52 -10.33
C GLU A 176 -17.45 15.72 -11.64
N ARG A 177 -16.38 14.95 -11.88
CA ARG A 177 -16.28 14.05 -13.04
C ARG A 177 -17.34 12.95 -13.01
N ARG A 178 -17.64 12.40 -11.83
CA ARG A 178 -18.68 11.38 -11.66
C ARG A 178 -20.05 11.95 -11.99
N GLN A 179 -20.38 13.13 -11.46
CA GLN A 179 -21.64 13.82 -11.72
C GLN A 179 -21.80 14.19 -13.20
N LYS A 180 -20.76 14.71 -13.86
CA LYS A 180 -20.78 14.99 -15.31
C LYS A 180 -21.03 13.73 -16.14
N ARG A 181 -20.45 12.59 -15.75
CA ARG A 181 -20.68 11.31 -16.43
C ARG A 181 -22.13 10.85 -16.25
N LEU A 182 -22.65 10.89 -15.02
CA LEU A 182 -24.03 10.53 -14.72
C LEU A 182 -25.03 11.44 -15.45
N ALA A 183 -24.75 12.75 -15.54
CA ALA A 183 -25.58 13.69 -16.29
C ALA A 183 -25.59 13.39 -17.80
N ARG A 184 -24.44 13.00 -18.38
CA ARG A 184 -24.35 12.58 -19.79
C ARG A 184 -25.09 11.26 -20.04
N GLU A 185 -24.98 10.31 -19.11
CA GLU A 185 -25.71 9.03 -19.18
C GLU A 185 -27.22 9.25 -19.02
N ALA A 186 -27.65 10.11 -18.11
CA ALA A 186 -29.05 10.50 -17.95
C ALA A 186 -29.59 11.23 -19.19
N ALA A 187 -28.81 12.11 -19.82
CA ALA A 187 -29.21 12.75 -21.08
C ALA A 187 -29.37 11.73 -22.21
N LYS A 188 -28.50 10.70 -22.26
CA LYS A 188 -28.58 9.63 -23.26
C LYS A 188 -29.75 8.66 -23.01
N ASN A 189 -30.08 8.40 -21.75
CA ASN A 189 -31.18 7.53 -21.34
C ASN A 189 -32.54 8.27 -21.31
N GLY A 190 -32.56 9.60 -21.24
CA GLY A 190 -33.77 10.43 -21.28
C GLY A 190 -34.27 10.71 -22.70
N GLU A 191 -33.45 10.51 -23.74
CA GLU A 191 -33.87 10.70 -25.14
C GLU A 191 -34.78 9.55 -25.66
N VAL A 192 -34.84 8.42 -24.96
CA VAL A 192 -35.67 7.25 -25.34
C VAL A 192 -37.08 7.25 -24.74
N LEU A 193 -37.42 8.24 -23.90
CA LEU A 193 -38.77 8.37 -23.32
C LEU A 193 -39.30 9.80 -23.56
N LYS A 194 -39.64 10.11 -24.81
CA LYS A 194 -40.53 11.23 -25.12
C LYS A 194 -41.98 10.73 -25.03
N ASP A 195 -42.82 11.59 -24.48
CA ASP A 195 -44.14 11.32 -23.88
C ASP A 195 -45.18 10.64 -24.78
N ALA A 196 -46.02 9.81 -24.16
CA ALA A 196 -47.21 9.19 -24.74
C ALA A 196 -48.34 10.19 -25.12
N THR A 197 -48.07 11.50 -25.10
CA THR A 197 -49.03 12.57 -25.37
C THR A 197 -49.15 12.94 -26.86
N GLU A 198 -48.32 12.37 -27.75
CA GLU A 198 -48.40 12.60 -29.19
C GLU A 198 -49.30 11.58 -29.96
N THR A 199 -49.87 10.58 -29.27
CA THR A 199 -50.78 9.57 -29.89
C THR A 199 -52.27 9.85 -29.64
N THR A 200 -52.67 11.12 -29.60
CA THR A 200 -54.08 11.50 -29.46
C THR A 200 -54.55 12.53 -30.50
N ALA A 201 -54.34 12.29 -31.80
CA ALA A 201 -55.08 13.06 -32.82
C ALA A 201 -54.94 12.49 -34.26
N VAL A 202 -55.69 11.47 -34.66
CA VAL A 202 -56.27 11.35 -36.02
C VAL A 202 -57.48 10.38 -35.98
N THR A 203 -58.61 10.91 -36.44
CA THR A 203 -59.89 10.29 -36.88
C THR A 203 -60.73 9.52 -35.88
N GLY A 204 -61.81 10.17 -35.46
CA GLY A 204 -63.05 9.48 -35.12
C GLY A 204 -63.78 9.02 -36.39
N ASP A 205 -64.46 7.88 -36.26
CA ASP A 205 -65.73 7.60 -36.91
C ASP A 205 -66.44 6.51 -36.09
N ALA A 206 -67.67 6.78 -35.68
CA ALA A 206 -68.55 5.82 -35.02
C ALA A 206 -69.50 5.26 -36.08
N PRO A 207 -69.84 3.96 -36.01
CA PRO A 207 -71.26 3.68 -35.75
C PRO A 207 -71.53 2.44 -34.86
N ASP A 208 -72.49 2.67 -33.95
CA ASP A 208 -73.73 1.92 -33.72
C ASP A 208 -73.75 0.39 -33.47
N MET A 209 -74.05 0.06 -32.20
CA MET A 209 -75.05 -0.91 -31.69
C MET A 209 -75.07 -2.38 -32.14
N THR A 210 -74.81 -3.31 -31.20
CA THR A 210 -75.84 -4.14 -30.53
C THR A 210 -75.22 -5.08 -29.46
N PRO A 211 -75.91 -5.37 -28.33
CA PRO A 211 -75.40 -6.20 -27.24
C PRO A 211 -75.88 -7.66 -27.35
N MET A 212 -75.02 -8.63 -27.07
CA MET A 212 -75.42 -10.03 -26.90
C MET A 212 -74.73 -10.65 -25.68
N ASP A 213 -75.55 -10.75 -24.64
CA ASP A 213 -75.68 -11.73 -23.55
C ASP A 213 -74.59 -12.80 -23.27
N ALA A 214 -74.56 -13.19 -21.99
CA ALA A 214 -74.01 -14.41 -21.37
C ALA A 214 -72.67 -14.28 -20.57
N PRO A 215 -72.47 -15.08 -19.49
CA PRO A 215 -72.54 -14.56 -18.13
C PRO A 215 -71.27 -14.78 -17.27
N LEU A 216 -71.27 -14.06 -16.13
CA LEU A 216 -70.35 -14.12 -14.99
C LEU A 216 -69.99 -15.55 -14.55
N GLU A 217 -68.69 -15.87 -14.51
CA GLU A 217 -68.14 -16.87 -13.60
C GLU A 217 -66.87 -16.34 -12.92
N THR A 218 -66.91 -16.30 -11.59
CA THR A 218 -65.78 -16.05 -10.71
C THR A 218 -65.33 -17.40 -10.16
N PRO A 219 -64.03 -17.68 -10.03
CA PRO A 219 -63.61 -18.58 -8.97
C PRO A 219 -62.57 -17.93 -8.06
N THR A 220 -62.99 -17.77 -6.81
CA THR A 220 -62.18 -17.66 -5.59
C THR A 220 -61.05 -18.72 -5.57
N GLN A 221 -59.80 -18.28 -5.42
CA GLN A 221 -58.68 -19.16 -5.07
C GLN A 221 -58.05 -18.70 -3.75
N ALA A 222 -58.21 -19.52 -2.71
CA ALA A 222 -57.49 -19.40 -1.45
C ALA A 222 -56.04 -19.95 -1.59
N PRO A 223 -55.06 -19.41 -0.84
CA PRO A 223 -53.66 -19.81 -0.95
C PRO A 223 -53.38 -21.13 -0.22
N GLN A 224 -52.70 -22.07 -0.89
CA GLN A 224 -52.17 -23.29 -0.29
C GLN A 224 -50.75 -23.05 0.26
N PRO A 225 -50.36 -23.70 1.37
CA PRO A 225 -49.04 -23.55 1.99
C PRO A 225 -47.94 -24.24 1.16
N ILE A 226 -46.76 -23.63 1.13
CA ILE A 226 -45.55 -24.14 0.46
C ILE A 226 -44.84 -25.11 1.43
N ASP A 227 -44.48 -26.30 0.95
CA ASP A 227 -43.73 -27.34 1.66
C ASP A 227 -42.23 -27.23 1.29
N ASP A 228 -41.38 -26.97 2.27
CA ASP A 228 -39.96 -26.63 2.10
C ASP A 228 -39.01 -27.85 2.03
N SER A 229 -39.54 -29.07 1.86
CA SER A 229 -38.76 -30.30 2.04
C SER A 229 -37.98 -30.83 0.82
N GLN A 230 -37.86 -30.08 -0.30
CA GLN A 230 -37.16 -30.56 -1.51
C GLN A 230 -36.19 -29.57 -2.18
N VAL A 231 -35.40 -28.80 -1.42
CA VAL A 231 -34.45 -27.82 -2.02
C VAL A 231 -32.97 -28.28 -1.99
N PHE A 232 -32.65 -29.44 -1.42
CA PHE A 232 -31.25 -29.92 -1.30
C PHE A 232 -31.04 -31.35 -1.80
N SER A 233 -31.32 -31.60 -3.07
CA SER A 233 -30.81 -32.80 -3.73
C SER A 233 -30.48 -32.52 -5.20
N ASP A 234 -29.42 -31.76 -5.44
CA ASP A 234 -28.55 -32.08 -6.58
C ASP A 234 -27.15 -31.46 -6.44
N SER A 235 -26.13 -32.32 -6.39
CA SER A 235 -24.75 -31.96 -6.73
C SER A 235 -24.04 -33.21 -7.23
N PRO A 236 -23.42 -33.16 -8.43
CA PRO A 236 -22.84 -34.33 -9.06
C PRO A 236 -21.48 -34.69 -8.44
N SER A 237 -21.32 -35.99 -8.17
CA SER A 237 -20.07 -36.64 -7.80
C SER A 237 -19.17 -36.79 -9.04
N SER A 238 -17.95 -36.25 -9.00
CA SER A 238 -16.87 -36.63 -9.91
C SER A 238 -15.65 -37.06 -9.09
N ALA A 239 -15.25 -38.33 -9.25
CA ALA A 239 -14.06 -38.92 -8.66
C ALA A 239 -12.76 -38.35 -9.27
N PRO A 240 -11.66 -38.27 -8.51
CA PRO A 240 -10.33 -38.25 -9.09
C PRO A 240 -9.59 -39.59 -8.91
N ALA A 241 -8.69 -39.81 -9.85
CA ALA A 241 -7.85 -40.98 -10.04
C ALA A 241 -6.76 -41.14 -8.97
N ASP A 242 -6.36 -42.39 -8.79
CA ASP A 242 -5.21 -42.90 -8.05
C ASP A 242 -3.91 -42.62 -8.83
N ASP A 243 -2.94 -41.95 -8.20
CA ASP A 243 -1.50 -42.10 -8.47
C ASP A 243 -0.66 -41.26 -7.48
N GLY A 244 0.39 -41.88 -6.93
CA GLY A 244 1.62 -41.19 -6.55
C GLY A 244 1.83 -40.92 -5.05
N ALA A 245 2.66 -41.77 -4.43
CA ALA A 245 3.23 -41.65 -3.10
C ALA A 245 3.65 -40.22 -2.68
N ASP A 246 3.22 -39.79 -1.49
CA ASP A 246 3.94 -38.78 -0.71
C ASP A 246 3.87 -39.10 0.79
N THR A 247 5.04 -39.43 1.32
CA THR A 247 5.28 -39.89 2.68
C THR A 247 5.23 -38.68 3.62
N LEU A 248 4.10 -38.46 4.29
CA LEU A 248 4.00 -37.43 5.32
C LEU A 248 4.84 -37.83 6.55
N LEU A 249 6.03 -37.24 6.65
CA LEU A 249 6.84 -37.19 7.86
C LEU A 249 6.01 -36.66 9.03
N ARG A 250 5.89 -37.47 10.09
CA ARG A 250 5.24 -37.09 11.33
C ARG A 250 6.20 -36.26 12.19
N PRO A 251 5.71 -35.29 12.96
CA PRO A 251 6.55 -34.43 13.82
C PRO A 251 7.22 -35.17 15.00
N GLU A 252 7.04 -36.48 15.13
CA GLU A 252 7.63 -37.32 16.18
C GLU A 252 9.05 -37.84 15.81
N ASP A 253 9.46 -37.77 14.54
CA ASP A 253 10.70 -38.43 14.04
C ASP A 253 11.96 -37.55 14.07
N VAL A 254 11.90 -36.33 14.64
CA VAL A 254 13.04 -35.38 14.67
C VAL A 254 13.88 -35.48 15.95
N PHE A 255 13.44 -36.22 16.97
CA PHE A 255 14.19 -36.38 18.22
C PHE A 255 14.23 -37.84 18.67
N LYS A 256 15.03 -38.68 17.98
CA LYS A 256 15.66 -39.85 18.60
C LYS A 256 16.86 -40.33 17.78
N SER A 257 18.01 -40.29 18.48
CA SER A 257 19.35 -40.80 18.14
C SER A 257 20.19 -39.96 17.19
#